data_AF-A0A6N3F539-F1
#
_entry.id   AF-A0A6N3F539-F1
#
_cell.length_a   1.000
_cell.length_b   1.000
_cell.length_c   1.000
_cell.angle_alpha   90.00
_cell.angle_beta   90.00
_cell.angle_gamma   90.00
#
_symmetry.space_group_name_H-M   'P 1'
#
loop_
_entity.id
_entity.type
_entity.pdbx_description
1 polymer ?
#
loop_
_entity_poly.entity_id
_entity_poly.type
_entity_poly.pdbx_seq_one_letter_code
_entity_poly.pdbx_strand_id
1 'polypeptide(L)'
;MSGKTHSIIGVAITLVFLILPSVVGLLPTKPVMWLCILGAFVGSLMVDIDSKKSKAAQLYTKAAFFLLVGYVIFNIAGTYAFKSLPSSAEVFKNIMLSENGLKLLPFIIVVFLGKVSPHRQFTHKILGTTLMIGTAYFGFKYDFTVGFAIGYLAHILADKTTKAGVKFFDLKLPMRTASGSYSFHF
;
A
#
# COMPACT_ATOMS: atom_id res chain seq x y z
N MET A 1 0.13 -16.20 7.82
CA MET A 1 -1.11 -17.02 7.72
C MET A 1 -1.67 -16.88 6.31
N SER A 2 -2.97 -17.08 6.04
CA SER A 2 -3.54 -16.71 4.73
C SER A 2 -3.87 -15.22 4.69
N GLY A 3 -3.81 -14.58 3.52
CA GLY A 3 -4.16 -13.16 3.37
C GLY A 3 -5.57 -12.82 3.86
N LYS A 4 -6.54 -13.74 3.69
CA LYS A 4 -7.89 -13.60 4.25
C LYS A 4 -7.89 -13.45 5.77
N THR A 5 -7.05 -14.22 6.45
CA THR A 5 -6.93 -14.17 7.92
C THR A 5 -6.38 -12.81 8.36
N HIS A 6 -5.34 -12.32 7.68
CA HIS A 6 -4.77 -11.00 7.97
C HIS A 6 -5.79 -9.87 7.74
N SER A 7 -6.56 -9.91 6.65
CA SER A 7 -7.64 -8.94 6.40
C SER A 7 -8.73 -8.96 7.47
N ILE A 8 -9.16 -10.15 7.92
CA ILE A 8 -10.16 -10.28 8.98
C ILE A 8 -9.63 -9.69 10.28
N ILE A 9 -8.39 -10.01 10.67
CA ILE A 9 -7.75 -9.46 11.87
C ILE A 9 -7.66 -7.94 11.79
N GLY A 10 -7.19 -7.39 10.67
CA GLY A 10 -7.07 -5.94 10.50
C GLY A 10 -8.42 -5.21 10.56
N VAL A 11 -9.45 -5.73 9.89
CA VAL A 11 -10.81 -5.16 9.97
C VAL A 11 -11.37 -5.26 11.39
N ALA A 12 -11.20 -6.41 12.06
CA ALA A 12 -11.67 -6.60 13.43
C ALA A 12 -11.00 -5.63 14.42
N ILE A 13 -9.68 -5.44 14.31
CA ILE A 13 -8.94 -4.47 15.14
C ILE A 13 -9.43 -3.06 14.87
N THR A 14 -9.64 -2.67 13.61
CA THR A 14 -10.20 -1.34 13.28
C THR A 14 -11.60 -1.15 13.86
N LEU A 15 -12.46 -2.16 13.80
CA LEU A 15 -13.79 -2.08 14.41
C LEU A 15 -13.71 -1.88 15.93
N VAL A 16 -12.86 -2.66 16.61
CA VAL A 16 -12.76 -2.64 18.08
C VAL A 16 -12.06 -1.39 18.60
N PHE A 17 -10.98 -0.95 17.97
CA PHE A 17 -10.13 0.11 18.51
C PHE A 17 -10.43 1.50 17.94
N LEU A 18 -11.12 1.60 16.80
CA LEU A 18 -11.46 2.88 16.18
C LEU A 18 -12.97 3.10 16.14
N ILE A 19 -13.71 2.16 15.53
CA ILE A 19 -15.13 2.39 15.24
C ILE A 19 -15.98 2.33 16.51
N LEU A 20 -15.88 1.28 17.32
CA LEU A 20 -16.67 1.15 18.55
C LEU A 20 -16.46 2.34 19.50
N PRO A 21 -15.23 2.75 19.86
CA PRO A 21 -14.98 3.94 20.66
C PRO A 21 -15.56 5.22 20.06
N SER A 22 -15.54 5.38 18.73
CA SER A 22 -16.13 6.57 18.08
C SER A 22 -17.66 6.61 18.17
N VAL A 23 -18.32 5.45 18.13
CA VAL A 23 -19.78 5.34 18.21
C VAL A 23 -20.26 5.61 19.63
N VAL A 24 -19.53 5.14 20.66
CA VAL A 24 -19.87 5.36 22.07
C VAL A 24 -19.38 6.71 22.62
N GLY A 25 -18.81 7.58 21.78
CA GLY A 25 -18.37 8.93 22.16
C GLY A 25 -17.07 8.98 22.96
N LEU A 26 -16.26 7.92 22.95
CA LEU A 26 -14.94 7.88 23.60
C LEU A 26 -13.85 8.55 22.75
N LEU A 27 -14.09 8.80 21.46
CA LEU A 27 -13.18 9.52 20.58
C LEU A 27 -13.70 10.93 20.27
N PRO A 28 -12.79 11.93 20.17
CA PRO A 28 -13.16 13.30 19.86
C PRO A 28 -13.66 13.49 18.43
N THR A 29 -13.40 12.52 17.55
CA THR A 29 -13.78 12.56 16.14
C THR A 29 -14.58 11.32 15.76
N LYS A 30 -15.55 11.50 14.85
CA LYS A 30 -16.33 10.42 14.23
C LYS A 30 -15.74 10.13 12.85
N PRO A 31 -14.86 9.12 12.70
CA PRO A 31 -14.26 8.83 11.42
C PRO A 31 -15.31 8.27 10.45
N VAL A 32 -15.08 8.45 9.15
CA VAL A 32 -15.94 7.86 8.12
C VAL A 32 -15.74 6.34 8.11
N MET A 33 -16.62 5.62 8.81
CA MET A 33 -16.49 4.20 9.11
C MET A 33 -16.13 3.32 7.90
N TRP A 34 -16.85 3.49 6.78
CA TRP A 34 -16.62 2.67 5.59
C TRP A 34 -15.23 2.90 4.97
N LEU A 35 -14.69 4.12 5.05
CA LEU A 35 -13.33 4.43 4.59
C LEU A 35 -12.28 3.76 5.46
N CYS A 36 -12.47 3.77 6.79
CA CYS A 36 -11.56 3.09 7.70
C CYS A 36 -11.56 1.57 7.51
N ILE A 37 -12.74 0.97 7.30
CA ILE A 37 -12.86 -0.47 7.04
C ILE A 37 -12.17 -0.83 5.72
N LEU A 38 -12.43 -0.05 4.66
CA LEU A 38 -11.80 -0.26 3.36
C LEU A 38 -10.27 -0.10 3.46
N GLY A 39 -9.80 0.93 4.16
CA GLY A 39 -8.39 1.15 4.45
C GLY A 39 -7.78 -0.04 5.15
N ALA A 40 -8.40 -0.52 6.23
CA ALA A 40 -7.91 -1.66 7.01
C ALA A 40 -7.82 -2.94 6.18
N PHE A 41 -8.82 -3.20 5.34
CA PHE A 41 -8.81 -4.33 4.43
C PHE A 41 -7.63 -4.25 3.44
N VAL A 42 -7.45 -3.09 2.79
CA VAL A 42 -6.36 -2.87 1.82
C VAL A 42 -4.99 -2.92 2.50
N GLY A 43 -4.81 -2.24 3.64
CA GLY A 43 -3.56 -2.20 4.38
C GLY A 43 -3.12 -3.58 4.87
N SER A 44 -4.05 -4.41 5.33
CA SER A 44 -3.77 -5.78 5.75
C SER A 44 -3.28 -6.67 4.62
N LEU A 45 -3.76 -6.44 3.39
CA LEU A 45 -3.33 -7.19 2.20
C LEU A 45 -2.03 -6.65 1.61
N MET A 46 -1.78 -5.35 1.78
CA MET A 46 -0.65 -4.66 1.19
C MET A 46 0.70 -5.15 1.73
N VAL A 47 0.75 -5.61 2.99
CA VAL A 47 2.01 -6.11 3.60
C VAL A 47 2.58 -7.30 2.83
N ASP A 48 1.71 -8.20 2.37
CA ASP A 48 2.08 -9.40 1.60
C ASP A 48 2.15 -9.15 0.08
N ILE A 49 2.35 -7.91 -0.35
CA ILE A 49 2.46 -7.61 -1.79
C ILE A 49 3.65 -8.30 -2.47
N ASP A 50 4.69 -8.54 -1.69
CA ASP A 50 5.91 -9.28 -2.04
C ASP A 50 5.70 -10.81 -2.09
N SER A 51 4.52 -11.31 -1.67
CA SER A 51 4.22 -12.74 -1.66
C SER A 51 3.69 -13.23 -3.00
N LYS A 52 4.29 -14.30 -3.52
CA LYS A 52 3.82 -14.99 -4.74
C LYS A 52 2.52 -15.78 -4.53
N LYS A 53 2.10 -16.00 -3.29
CA LYS A 53 0.91 -16.80 -2.95
C LYS A 53 -0.37 -15.96 -2.81
N SER A 54 -0.24 -14.63 -2.71
CA SER A 54 -1.38 -13.75 -2.49
C SER A 54 -2.02 -13.30 -3.81
N LYS A 55 -3.12 -13.94 -4.22
CA LYS A 55 -3.88 -13.57 -5.44
C LYS A 55 -4.42 -12.13 -5.39
N ALA A 56 -4.86 -11.68 -4.20
CA ALA A 56 -5.36 -10.31 -4.03
C ALA A 56 -4.24 -9.28 -4.20
N ALA A 57 -3.08 -9.51 -3.57
CA ALA A 57 -1.90 -8.67 -3.77
C ALA A 57 -1.45 -8.63 -5.24
N GLN A 58 -1.47 -9.76 -5.94
CA GLN A 58 -1.15 -9.80 -7.37
C GLN A 58 -2.08 -8.94 -8.22
N LEU A 59 -3.37 -8.88 -7.87
CA LEU A 59 -4.35 -8.06 -8.58
C LEU A 59 -4.10 -6.56 -8.35
N TYR A 60 -3.83 -6.16 -7.10
CA TYR A 60 -3.43 -4.78 -6.77
C TYR A 60 -2.11 -4.38 -7.42
N THR A 61 -1.14 -5.29 -7.43
CA THR A 61 0.16 -5.06 -8.08
C THR A 61 -0.01 -4.87 -9.58
N LYS A 62 -0.81 -5.71 -10.25
CA LYS A 62 -1.09 -5.56 -11.69
C LYS A 62 -1.75 -4.21 -11.97
N ALA A 63 -2.76 -3.82 -11.19
CA ALA A 63 -3.39 -2.52 -11.33
C ALA A 63 -2.40 -1.36 -11.13
N ALA A 64 -1.60 -1.39 -10.05
CA ALA A 64 -0.58 -0.37 -9.79
C ALA A 64 0.52 -0.33 -10.88
N PHE A 65 0.93 -1.50 -11.40
CA PHE A 65 1.90 -1.60 -12.48
C PHE A 65 1.35 -1.04 -13.79
N PHE A 66 0.12 -1.38 -14.18
CA PHE A 66 -0.51 -0.80 -15.37
C PHE A 66 -0.71 0.71 -15.25
N LEU A 67 -1.03 1.22 -14.06
CA LEU A 67 -1.11 2.66 -13.79
C LEU A 67 0.27 3.34 -13.91
N LEU A 68 1.32 2.74 -13.35
CA LEU A 68 2.68 3.27 -13.40
C LEU A 68 3.26 3.22 -14.82
N VAL A 69 3.12 2.09 -15.51
CA VAL A 69 3.56 1.92 -16.90
C VAL A 69 2.76 2.84 -17.83
N GLY A 70 1.45 2.95 -17.63
CA GLY A 70 0.62 3.94 -18.30
C GLY A 70 1.17 5.35 -18.10
N TYR A 71 1.45 5.75 -16.86
CA TYR A 71 2.07 7.04 -16.56
C TYR A 71 3.39 7.27 -17.28
N VAL A 72 4.31 6.31 -17.26
CA VAL A 72 5.63 6.45 -17.90
C VAL A 72 5.49 6.52 -19.42
N ILE A 73 4.71 5.61 -20.04
CA ILE A 73 4.49 5.58 -21.48
C ILE A 73 3.79 6.86 -21.95
N PHE A 74 2.76 7.34 -21.25
CA PHE A 74 2.08 8.58 -21.63
C PHE A 74 2.97 9.81 -21.49
N ASN A 75 3.87 9.87 -20.49
CA ASN A 75 4.82 10.97 -20.39
C ASN A 75 5.86 10.96 -21.52
N ILE A 76 6.41 9.79 -21.87
CA ILE A 76 7.43 9.66 -22.92
C ILE A 76 6.79 9.78 -24.32
N ALA A 77 5.70 9.07 -24.60
CA ALA A 77 5.02 9.09 -25.90
C ALA A 77 4.25 10.40 -26.12
N GLY A 78 3.71 11.01 -25.07
CA GLY A 78 3.04 12.32 -25.14
C GLY A 78 3.97 13.45 -25.54
N THR A 79 5.27 13.37 -25.22
CA THR A 79 6.27 14.35 -25.67
C THR A 79 6.70 14.22 -27.13
N TYR A 80 6.60 13.03 -27.73
CA TYR A 80 7.15 12.77 -29.08
C TYR A 80 6.12 12.45 -30.17
N ALA A 81 4.94 11.89 -29.85
CA ALA A 81 4.03 11.32 -30.86
C ALA A 81 2.67 12.03 -31.02
N PHE A 82 2.18 12.79 -30.02
CA PHE A 82 0.78 13.27 -29.98
C PHE A 82 0.65 14.79 -29.88
N LYS A 83 1.32 15.54 -30.78
CA LYS A 83 1.22 17.02 -30.82
C LYS A 83 -0.13 17.57 -31.30
N SER A 84 -1.03 16.73 -31.84
CA SER A 84 -2.19 17.19 -32.62
C SER A 84 -3.54 16.51 -32.31
N LEU A 85 -3.67 15.74 -31.23
CA LEU A 85 -4.98 15.30 -30.74
C LEU A 85 -5.17 15.71 -29.27
N PRO A 86 -6.32 16.28 -28.88
CA PRO A 86 -6.79 16.22 -27.50
C PRO A 86 -7.30 14.78 -27.24
N SER A 87 -6.39 13.83 -27.32
CA SER A 87 -6.64 12.40 -27.15
C SER A 87 -6.40 12.07 -25.69
N SER A 88 -7.22 11.20 -25.11
CA SER A 88 -7.08 10.45 -23.83
C SER A 88 -5.77 10.57 -23.02
N ALA A 89 -4.60 10.61 -23.66
CA ALA A 89 -3.31 11.00 -23.09
C ALA A 89 -3.31 12.34 -22.34
N GLU A 90 -3.99 13.37 -22.84
CA GLU A 90 -4.05 14.69 -22.20
C GLU A 90 -4.96 14.68 -20.97
N VAL A 91 -6.06 13.93 -21.03
CA VAL A 91 -6.93 13.66 -19.87
C VAL A 91 -6.17 12.87 -18.80
N PHE A 92 -5.43 11.83 -19.20
CA PHE A 92 -4.63 11.02 -18.27
C PHE A 92 -3.47 11.82 -17.67
N LYS A 93 -2.77 12.62 -18.48
CA LYS A 93 -1.74 13.56 -18.04
C LYS A 93 -2.33 14.57 -17.06
N ASN A 94 -3.50 15.14 -17.35
CA ASN A 94 -4.18 16.08 -16.45
C ASN A 94 -4.63 15.41 -15.14
N ILE A 95 -5.04 14.14 -15.17
CA ILE A 95 -5.40 13.38 -13.97
C ILE A 95 -4.14 13.04 -13.14
N MET A 96 -3.05 12.59 -13.76
CA MET A 96 -1.84 12.17 -13.05
C MET A 96 -0.94 13.33 -12.63
N LEU A 97 -0.91 14.42 -13.41
CA LEU A 97 -0.26 15.69 -13.03
C LEU A 97 -1.19 16.60 -12.25
N SER A 98 -2.45 16.23 -12.03
CA SER A 98 -3.29 16.91 -11.05
C SER A 98 -2.61 16.82 -9.68
N GLU A 99 -2.91 17.79 -8.83
CA GLU A 99 -2.43 17.82 -7.45
C GLU A 99 -2.70 16.48 -6.73
N ASN A 100 -3.82 15.83 -7.03
CA ASN A 100 -4.19 14.52 -6.45
C ASN A 100 -3.40 13.36 -7.07
N GLY A 101 -3.11 13.40 -8.37
CA GLY A 101 -2.30 12.38 -9.05
C GLY A 101 -0.84 12.40 -8.57
N LEU A 102 -0.25 13.58 -8.41
CA LEU A 102 1.10 13.75 -7.89
C LEU A 102 1.24 13.24 -6.45
N LYS A 103 0.20 13.41 -5.63
CA LYS A 103 0.15 12.89 -4.26
C LYS A 103 0.12 11.35 -4.19
N LEU A 104 -0.43 10.68 -5.20
CA LEU A 104 -0.51 9.22 -5.27
C LEU A 104 0.77 8.57 -5.81
N LEU A 105 1.56 9.29 -6.60
CA LEU A 105 2.75 8.74 -7.27
C LEU A 105 3.77 8.12 -6.29
N PRO A 106 4.13 8.75 -5.16
CA PRO A 106 5.03 8.14 -4.18
C PRO A 106 4.50 6.80 -3.65
N PHE A 107 3.19 6.69 -3.43
CA PHE A 107 2.57 5.45 -2.95
C PHE A 107 2.71 4.33 -3.99
N ILE A 108 2.43 4.63 -5.26
CA ILE A 108 2.58 3.67 -6.36
C ILE A 108 4.03 3.18 -6.47
N ILE A 109 5.01 4.07 -6.34
CA ILE A 109 6.43 3.71 -6.38
C ILE A 109 6.79 2.77 -5.22
N VAL A 110 6.36 3.09 -4.00
CA VAL A 110 6.65 2.24 -2.83
C VAL A 110 5.95 0.87 -2.94
N VAL A 111 4.74 0.82 -3.50
CA VAL A 111 4.01 -0.43 -3.82
C VAL A 111 4.81 -1.29 -4.78
N PHE A 112 5.36 -0.70 -5.84
CA PHE A 112 6.21 -1.41 -6.79
C PHE A 112 7.52 -1.91 -6.14
N LEU A 113 8.19 -1.06 -5.35
CA LEU A 113 9.39 -1.44 -4.60
C LEU A 113 9.12 -2.60 -3.62
N GLY A 114 7.96 -2.58 -2.96
CA GLY A 114 7.50 -3.67 -2.13
C GLY A 114 7.33 -4.96 -2.92
N LYS A 115 6.69 -4.89 -4.09
CA LYS A 115 6.47 -6.07 -4.93
C LYS A 115 7.77 -6.76 -5.33
N VAL A 116 8.75 -5.99 -5.79
CA VAL A 116 10.01 -6.54 -6.32
C VAL A 116 10.99 -6.99 -5.24
N SER A 117 10.71 -6.66 -3.98
CA SER A 117 11.52 -7.02 -2.83
C SER A 117 11.34 -8.50 -2.43
N PRO A 118 12.38 -9.17 -1.90
CA PRO A 118 12.23 -10.50 -1.33
C PRO A 118 11.22 -10.52 -0.18
N HIS A 119 10.46 -11.61 -0.09
CA HIS A 119 9.37 -11.72 0.87
C HIS A 119 9.82 -11.43 2.32
N ARG A 120 9.07 -10.56 3.01
CA ARG A 120 9.28 -10.12 4.40
C ARG A 120 10.56 -9.30 4.64
N GLN A 121 11.29 -8.94 3.59
CA GLN A 121 12.50 -8.15 3.74
C GLN A 121 12.27 -6.65 3.73
N PHE A 122 11.23 -6.15 3.05
CA PHE A 122 10.97 -4.70 3.00
C PHE A 122 9.64 -4.32 3.65
N THR A 123 8.54 -4.91 3.20
CA THR A 123 7.17 -4.53 3.62
C THR A 123 6.90 -4.83 5.10
N HIS A 124 7.40 -5.94 5.63
CA HIS A 124 7.28 -6.31 7.04
C HIS A 124 8.30 -5.61 7.97
N LYS A 125 9.08 -4.65 7.46
CA LYS A 125 10.11 -3.91 8.21
C LYS A 125 9.72 -2.47 8.44
N ILE A 126 10.34 -1.84 9.44
CA ILE A 126 10.05 -0.47 9.84
C ILE A 126 10.14 0.54 8.68
N LEU A 127 11.14 0.42 7.80
CA LEU A 127 11.28 1.31 6.65
C LEU A 127 10.13 1.15 5.66
N GLY A 128 9.84 -0.07 5.21
CA GLY A 128 8.76 -0.32 4.25
C GLY A 128 7.39 0.02 4.82
N THR A 129 7.16 -0.28 6.10
CA THR A 129 5.93 0.07 6.83
C THR A 129 5.75 1.59 6.88
N THR A 130 6.79 2.32 7.28
CA THR A 130 6.73 3.79 7.40
C THR A 130 6.52 4.45 6.04
N LEU A 131 7.22 3.98 5.00
CA LEU A 131 7.05 4.50 3.64
C LEU A 131 5.66 4.20 3.09
N MET A 132 5.12 3.00 3.32
CA MET A 132 3.76 2.63 2.88
C MET A 132 2.69 3.50 3.55
N ILE A 133 2.73 3.62 4.87
CA ILE A 133 1.76 4.41 5.62
C ILE A 133 1.93 5.90 5.33
N GLY A 134 3.17 6.39 5.28
CA GLY A 134 3.47 7.80 5.03
C GLY A 134 3.05 8.24 3.63
N THR A 135 3.34 7.45 2.59
CA THR A 135 2.88 7.77 1.24
C THR A 135 1.37 7.61 1.08
N ALA A 136 0.73 6.69 1.81
CA ALA A 136 -0.73 6.60 1.86
C ALA A 136 -1.36 7.84 2.51
N TYR A 137 -0.74 8.41 3.54
CA TYR A 137 -1.20 9.64 4.19
C TYR A 137 -1.26 10.83 3.23
N PHE A 138 -0.27 10.95 2.35
CA PHE A 138 -0.27 12.01 1.33
C PHE A 138 -1.24 11.71 0.17
N GLY A 139 -1.39 10.44 -0.21
CA GLY A 139 -2.16 10.03 -1.39
C GLY A 139 -3.66 9.83 -1.17
N PHE A 140 -4.11 9.54 0.06
CA PHE A 140 -5.50 9.18 0.35
C PHE A 140 -6.12 10.04 1.45
N LYS A 141 -7.45 9.94 1.59
CA LYS A 141 -8.19 10.60 2.68
C LYS A 141 -7.72 10.09 4.05
N TYR A 142 -7.69 10.97 5.03
CA TYR A 142 -7.25 10.67 6.40
C TYR A 142 -7.92 9.40 6.98
N ASP A 143 -9.25 9.29 6.91
CA ASP A 143 -9.99 8.14 7.43
C ASP A 143 -9.55 6.81 6.81
N PHE A 144 -9.29 6.81 5.49
CA PHE A 144 -8.78 5.64 4.78
C PHE A 144 -7.37 5.30 5.27
N THR A 145 -6.50 6.31 5.38
CA THR A 145 -5.11 6.11 5.83
C THR A 145 -5.04 5.58 7.25
N VAL A 146 -5.86 6.07 8.17
CA VAL A 146 -5.92 5.56 9.55
C VAL A 146 -6.30 4.08 9.54
N GLY A 147 -7.36 3.72 8.79
CA GLY A 147 -7.73 2.33 8.59
C GLY A 147 -6.59 1.49 8.01
N PHE A 148 -5.96 1.99 6.93
CA PHE A 148 -4.83 1.36 6.25
C PHE A 148 -3.67 1.09 7.21
N ALA A 149 -3.29 2.08 8.03
CA ALA A 149 -2.23 1.94 9.02
C ALA A 149 -2.57 0.86 10.05
N ILE A 150 -3.79 0.86 10.60
CA ILE A 150 -4.24 -0.14 11.57
C ILE A 150 -4.17 -1.54 10.96
N GLY A 151 -4.71 -1.74 9.75
CA GLY A 151 -4.68 -3.03 9.06
C GLY A 151 -3.27 -3.51 8.74
N TYR A 152 -2.39 -2.60 8.28
CA TYR A 152 -1.00 -2.91 7.97
C TYR A 152 -0.22 -3.35 9.22
N LEU A 153 -0.37 -2.60 10.32
CA LEU A 153 0.28 -2.92 11.59
C LEU A 153 -0.28 -4.21 12.20
N ALA A 154 -1.60 -4.40 12.16
CA ALA A 154 -2.27 -5.62 12.60
C ALA A 154 -1.73 -6.87 11.88
N HIS A 155 -1.50 -6.78 10.57
CA HIS A 155 -0.87 -7.85 9.82
C HIS A 155 0.52 -8.19 10.37
N ILE A 156 1.39 -7.19 10.56
CA ILE A 156 2.76 -7.40 11.06
C ILE A 156 2.75 -7.98 12.47
N LEU A 157 1.87 -7.49 13.34
CA LEU A 157 1.71 -8.00 14.70
C LEU A 157 1.26 -9.46 14.68
N ALA A 158 0.29 -9.81 13.84
CA ALA A 158 -0.13 -11.19 13.66
C ALA A 158 1.04 -12.07 13.18
N ASP A 159 1.78 -11.64 12.15
CA ASP A 159 2.92 -12.40 11.63
C ASP A 159 4.08 -12.52 12.64
N LYS A 160 4.28 -11.52 13.52
CA LYS A 160 5.25 -11.58 14.62
C LYS A 160 4.93 -12.69 15.63
N THR A 161 3.65 -13.01 15.83
CA THR A 161 3.22 -14.11 16.72
C THR A 161 3.33 -15.50 16.09
N THR A 162 3.64 -15.60 14.80
CA THR A 162 3.83 -16.89 14.12
C THR A 162 5.22 -17.48 14.35
N LYS A 163 5.36 -18.80 14.20
CA LYS A 163 6.66 -19.52 14.32
C LYS A 163 7.77 -18.97 13.43
N ALA A 164 7.44 -18.37 12.29
CA ALA A 164 8.42 -17.80 11.38
C ALA A 164 9.00 -16.47 11.90
N GLY A 165 8.20 -15.71 12.69
CA GLY A 165 8.58 -14.44 13.30
C GLY A 165 8.89 -13.32 12.30
N VAL A 166 8.87 -12.08 12.79
CA VAL A 166 9.26 -10.89 12.03
C VAL A 166 10.13 -9.98 12.91
N LYS A 167 11.35 -9.68 12.45
CA LYS A 167 12.21 -8.65 13.05
C LYS A 167 11.80 -7.27 12.52
N PHE A 168 10.77 -6.68 13.11
CA PHE A 168 10.15 -5.43 12.62
C PHE A 168 11.13 -4.24 12.60
N PHE A 169 11.91 -4.04 13.66
CA PHE A 169 12.82 -2.91 13.82
C PHE A 169 14.10 -3.00 12.97
N ASP A 170 14.28 -4.07 12.20
CA ASP A 170 15.43 -4.21 11.29
C ASP A 170 15.25 -3.27 10.08
N LEU A 171 16.28 -2.47 9.78
CA LEU A 171 16.26 -1.53 8.66
C LEU A 171 16.70 -2.25 7.39
N LYS A 172 15.76 -2.44 6.46
CA LYS A 172 16.02 -3.09 5.17
C LYS A 172 15.54 -2.22 4.03
N LEU A 173 16.45 -1.96 3.08
CA LEU A 173 16.14 -1.29 1.83
C LEU A 173 15.36 -2.22 0.89
N PRO A 174 14.59 -1.66 -0.07
CA PRO A 174 13.98 -2.45 -1.12
C PRO A 174 15.00 -3.37 -1.81
N MET A 175 14.52 -4.55 -2.23
CA MET A 175 15.31 -5.53 -3.00
C MET A 175 16.51 -6.13 -2.25
N ARG A 176 16.69 -5.86 -0.95
CA ARG A 176 17.73 -6.51 -0.14
C ARG A 176 17.24 -7.83 0.44
N THR A 177 18.10 -8.85 0.40
CA THR A 177 17.88 -10.13 1.05
C THR A 177 18.21 -10.07 2.56
N ALA A 178 17.97 -11.18 3.25
CA ALA A 178 18.40 -11.32 4.65
C ALA A 178 19.91 -11.15 4.81
N SER A 179 20.72 -11.68 3.87
CA SER A 179 22.19 -11.55 3.85
C SER A 179 22.70 -10.16 3.45
N GLY A 180 21.82 -9.28 2.95
CA GLY A 180 22.18 -7.92 2.52
C GLY A 180 22.53 -7.79 1.04
N SER A 181 22.54 -8.89 0.28
CA SER A 181 22.69 -8.88 -1.18
C SER A 181 21.42 -8.34 -1.87
N TYR A 182 21.54 -7.88 -3.11
CA TYR A 182 20.39 -7.47 -3.92
C TYR A 182 19.76 -8.67 -4.64
N SER A 183 18.43 -8.74 -4.63
CA SER A 183 17.65 -9.77 -5.34
C SER A 183 16.31 -9.20 -5.77
N PHE A 184 15.88 -9.57 -6.98
CA PHE A 184 14.66 -9.09 -7.61
C PHE A 184 13.66 -10.24 -7.76
N HIS A 185 12.44 -10.03 -7.29
CA HIS A 185 11.35 -10.97 -7.50
C HIS A 185 10.27 -10.35 -8.38
N PHE A 186 10.17 -10.81 -9.62
CA PHE A 186 8.98 -10.61 -10.46
C PHE A 186 7.90 -11.66 -10.13
#